data_AF-A0A7V7WK88-F1
#
_entry.id   AF-A0A7V7WK88-F1
#
_cell.length_a   1.000
_cell.length_b   1.000
_cell.length_c   1.000
_cell.angle_alpha   90.00
_cell.angle_beta   90.00
_cell.angle_gamma   90.00
#
_symmetry.space_group_name_H-M   'P 1'
#
loop_
_entity.id
_entity.type
_entity.pdbx_description
1 polymer ?
#
loop_
_entity_poly.entity_id
_entity_poly.type
_entity_poly.pdbx_seq_one_letter_code
_entity_poly.pdbx_strand_id
1 'polypeptide(L)'
;MGPAARAEWESIHRGTNPELYFEEVLAFAARQESEQRLELAAEVYAQLLREAGDYPAVLRRARERLDAVEGRGNWAPRAEFLLRRLAQESSEPTALFAMGAAGAAFRVTRLAALSRLSAAPTANFLTRGFGARAISGLAGFAVEAPTFTLAGRLAGTALGREQDWSLRVLGRDLASSFLVLGGLKLAGWGAGAAYRGVSGTAGTRSFQPLRALFQQSGMFAGILLGHGMEAWTGLRRPVDGATTLVDSLAMLLQFNVAGRLVHAASGPRLRAWESGLQIQT
;
A
#
# COMPACT_ATOMS: atom_id res chain seq x y z
N MET A 1 19.59 -5.77 14.08
CA MET A 1 20.56 -5.79 12.96
C MET A 1 20.67 -7.21 12.41
N GLY A 2 20.70 -7.39 11.09
CA GLY A 2 21.03 -8.67 10.46
C GLY A 2 22.53 -9.00 10.52
N PRO A 3 22.94 -10.24 10.23
CA PRO A 3 24.35 -10.67 10.33
C PRO A 3 25.29 -9.87 9.40
N ALA A 4 24.85 -9.55 8.19
CA ALA A 4 25.65 -8.73 7.25
C ALA A 4 25.87 -7.31 7.77
N ALA A 5 24.80 -6.65 8.24
CA ALA A 5 24.88 -5.29 8.81
C ALA A 5 25.76 -5.27 10.07
N ARG A 6 25.74 -6.35 10.87
CA ARG A 6 26.60 -6.49 12.05
C ARG A 6 28.07 -6.64 11.66
N ALA A 7 28.39 -7.51 10.71
CA ALA A 7 29.77 -7.69 10.24
C ALA A 7 30.35 -6.40 9.64
N GLU A 8 29.54 -5.65 8.91
CA GLU A 8 29.90 -4.34 8.39
C GLU A 8 30.13 -3.33 9.51
N TRP A 9 29.21 -3.24 10.48
CA TRP A 9 29.35 -2.36 11.65
C TRP A 9 30.65 -2.66 12.43
N GLU A 10 30.96 -3.94 12.66
CA GLU A 10 32.20 -4.39 13.29
C GLU A 10 33.45 -4.08 12.44
N SER A 11 33.32 -4.00 11.11
CA SER A 11 34.40 -3.54 10.23
C SER A 11 34.68 -2.05 10.40
N ILE A 12 33.64 -1.22 10.44
CA ILE A 12 33.76 0.24 10.58
C ILE A 12 34.45 0.60 11.90
N HIS A 13 34.12 -0.12 12.99
CA HIS A 13 34.72 0.09 14.32
C HIS A 13 36.23 -0.22 14.40
N ARG A 14 36.79 -0.91 13.41
CA ARG A 14 38.23 -1.19 13.34
C ARG A 14 39.03 -0.08 12.66
N GLY A 15 38.38 0.91 12.06
CA GLY A 15 39.03 2.07 11.45
C GLY A 15 39.74 2.93 12.48
N THR A 16 40.97 3.38 12.18
CA THR A 16 41.80 4.21 13.09
C THR A 16 41.65 5.71 12.83
N ASN A 17 41.19 6.13 11.66
CA ASN A 17 40.99 7.54 11.33
C ASN A 17 39.56 7.98 11.72
N PRO A 18 39.41 8.94 12.65
CA PRO A 18 38.10 9.36 13.14
C PRO A 18 37.22 10.02 12.05
N GLU A 19 37.81 10.75 11.11
CA GLU A 19 37.05 11.37 10.01
C GLU A 19 36.46 10.31 9.09
N LEU A 20 37.29 9.35 8.68
CA LEU A 20 36.86 8.22 7.84
C LEU A 20 35.82 7.35 8.56
N TYR A 21 36.00 7.12 9.87
CA TYR A 21 35.03 6.40 10.69
C TYR A 21 33.63 7.03 10.58
N PHE A 22 33.51 8.34 10.79
CA PHE A 22 32.20 9.01 10.73
C PHE A 22 31.58 9.04 9.33
N GLU A 23 32.38 9.16 8.27
CA GLU A 23 31.91 9.02 6.89
C GLU A 23 31.41 7.59 6.61
N GLU A 24 32.12 6.57 7.09
CA GLU A 24 31.73 5.17 6.95
C GLU A 24 30.43 4.85 7.69
N VAL A 25 30.27 5.36 8.92
CA VAL A 25 29.02 5.25 9.70
C VAL A 25 27.86 5.96 8.99
N LEU A 26 28.10 7.15 8.39
CA LEU A 26 27.09 7.86 7.61
C LEU A 26 26.67 7.06 6.36
N ALA A 27 27.65 6.49 5.65
CA ALA A 27 27.40 5.64 4.49
C ALA A 27 26.66 4.35 4.88
N PHE A 28 26.98 3.77 6.04
CA PHE A 28 26.27 2.64 6.61
C PHE A 28 24.80 2.97 6.87
N ALA A 29 24.52 4.09 7.54
CA ALA A 29 23.15 4.55 7.78
C ALA A 29 22.37 4.73 6.47
N ALA A 30 23.00 5.33 5.45
CA ALA A 30 22.40 5.49 4.13
C ALA A 30 22.10 4.16 3.43
N ARG A 31 22.95 3.13 3.60
CA ARG A 31 22.67 1.77 3.13
C ARG A 31 21.48 1.16 3.87
N GLN A 32 21.43 1.28 5.20
CA GLN A 32 20.28 0.81 5.97
C GLN A 32 18.97 1.52 5.57
N GLU A 33 19.03 2.83 5.27
CA GLU A 33 17.91 3.59 4.71
C GLU A 33 17.47 3.03 3.34
N SER A 34 18.43 2.71 2.46
CA SER A 34 18.15 2.13 1.14
C SER A 34 17.57 0.71 1.21
N GLU A 35 17.90 -0.03 2.27
CA GLU A 35 17.37 -1.36 2.60
C GLU A 35 16.04 -1.30 3.35
N GLN A 36 15.41 -0.12 3.47
CA GLN A 36 14.15 0.09 4.20
C GLN A 36 14.21 -0.24 5.70
N ARG A 37 15.42 -0.30 6.29
CA ARG A 37 15.63 -0.44 7.74
C ARG A 37 15.65 0.94 8.41
N LEU A 38 14.56 1.67 8.25
CA LEU A 38 14.46 3.08 8.60
C LEU A 38 14.71 3.36 10.09
N GLU A 39 14.26 2.46 10.97
CA GLU A 39 14.48 2.58 12.43
C GLU A 39 15.97 2.56 12.76
N LEU A 40 16.69 1.55 12.24
CA LEU A 40 18.15 1.44 12.42
C LEU A 40 18.89 2.60 11.77
N ALA A 41 18.48 3.02 10.56
CA ALA A 41 19.10 4.16 9.89
C ALA A 41 18.93 5.44 10.73
N ALA A 42 17.73 5.70 11.26
CA ALA A 42 17.45 6.84 12.13
C ALA A 42 18.27 6.77 13.43
N GLU A 43 18.36 5.60 14.07
CA GLU A 43 19.19 5.39 15.26
C GLU A 43 20.67 5.72 14.99
N VAL A 44 21.22 5.26 13.87
CA VAL A 44 22.62 5.53 13.50
C VAL A 44 22.83 7.01 13.15
N TYR A 45 21.92 7.64 12.43
CA TYR A 45 22.00 9.09 12.19
C TYR A 45 21.92 9.89 13.50
N ALA A 46 21.04 9.52 14.42
CA ALA A 46 20.93 10.14 15.73
C ALA A 46 22.20 9.92 16.58
N GLN A 47 22.83 8.75 16.46
CA GLN A 47 24.14 8.47 17.08
C GLN A 47 25.22 9.39 16.53
N LEU A 48 25.33 9.53 15.20
CA LEU A 48 26.27 10.44 14.55
C LEU A 48 26.13 11.88 15.05
N LEU A 49 24.90 12.36 15.25
CA LEU A 49 24.64 13.71 15.76
C LEU A 49 25.13 13.93 17.19
N ARG A 50 25.33 12.87 17.98
CA ARG A 50 25.86 12.93 19.35
C ARG A 50 27.38 12.83 19.39
N GLU A 51 27.98 12.08 18.46
CA GLU A 51 29.39 11.68 18.53
C GLU A 51 30.30 12.44 17.57
N ALA A 52 29.81 12.87 16.39
CA ALA A 52 30.64 13.48 15.34
C ALA A 52 30.86 14.99 15.52
N GLY A 53 30.92 15.49 16.76
CA GLY A 53 30.92 16.92 17.12
C GLY A 53 31.89 17.80 16.33
N ASP A 54 33.07 17.27 16.02
CA ASP A 54 34.15 17.99 15.32
C ASP A 54 34.02 17.96 13.78
N TYR A 55 33.02 17.28 13.23
CA TYR A 55 32.87 17.03 11.78
C TYR A 55 31.57 17.65 11.24
N PRO A 56 31.52 19.00 11.03
CA PRO A 56 30.30 19.71 10.70
C PRO A 56 29.64 19.26 9.39
N ALA A 57 30.43 18.81 8.41
CA ALA A 57 29.91 18.31 7.13
C ALA A 57 29.16 16.96 7.28
N VAL A 58 29.63 16.07 8.16
CA VAL A 58 28.95 14.81 8.49
C VAL A 58 27.69 15.11 9.30
N LEU A 59 27.79 15.96 10.32
CA LEU A 59 26.65 16.35 11.16
C LEU A 59 25.51 16.95 10.34
N ARG A 60 25.82 17.84 9.39
CA ARG A 60 24.80 18.43 8.51
C ARG A 60 24.07 17.37 7.68
N ARG A 61 24.81 16.47 7.02
CA ARG A 61 24.21 15.39 6.21
C ARG A 61 23.42 14.40 7.06
N ALA A 62 23.94 14.00 8.22
CA ALA A 62 23.24 13.13 9.15
C ALA A 62 21.93 13.77 9.63
N ARG A 63 21.93 15.07 9.95
CA ARG A 63 20.72 15.80 10.36
C ARG A 63 19.71 15.91 9.23
N GLU A 64 20.13 16.30 8.04
CA GLU A 64 19.25 16.41 6.87
C GLU A 64 18.58 15.07 6.52
N ARG A 65 19.33 13.96 6.60
CA ARG A 65 18.81 12.61 6.36
C ARG A 65 17.90 12.13 7.49
N LEU A 66 18.27 12.34 8.75
CA LEU A 66 17.42 12.01 9.90
C LEU A 66 16.10 12.76 9.84
N ASP A 67 16.15 14.07 9.60
CA ASP A 67 14.97 14.91 9.43
C ASP A 67 14.10 14.38 8.28
N ALA A 68 14.68 14.04 7.13
CA ALA A 68 13.92 13.45 6.02
C ALA A 68 13.23 12.13 6.39
N VAL A 69 13.91 11.22 7.10
CA VAL A 69 13.38 9.94 7.57
C VAL A 69 12.24 10.13 8.57
N GLU A 70 12.38 11.09 9.48
CA GLU A 70 11.37 11.41 10.50
C GLU A 70 10.25 12.33 10.01
N GLY A 71 10.34 12.82 8.76
CA GLY A 71 9.37 13.74 8.17
C GLY A 71 9.51 15.19 8.66
N ARG A 72 10.66 15.57 9.20
CA ARG A 72 11.03 16.91 9.65
C ARG A 72 11.91 17.63 8.60
N GLY A 73 12.26 18.88 8.87
CA GLY A 73 13.27 19.62 8.11
C GLY A 73 12.85 20.10 6.71
N ASN A 74 13.85 20.27 5.85
CA ASN A 74 13.67 20.85 4.51
C ASN A 74 12.89 19.92 3.57
N TRP A 75 12.04 20.53 2.73
CA TRP A 75 11.18 19.78 1.81
C TRP A 75 11.97 18.99 0.74
N ALA A 76 13.14 19.48 0.30
CA ALA A 76 13.87 18.89 -0.83
C ALA A 76 14.49 17.51 -0.51
N PRO A 77 15.31 17.33 0.56
CA PRO A 77 15.79 16.00 0.96
C PRO A 77 14.64 15.04 1.27
N ARG A 78 13.57 15.58 1.85
CA ARG A 78 12.35 14.83 2.14
C ARG A 78 11.68 14.35 0.85
N ALA A 79 11.52 15.20 -0.16
CA ALA A 79 10.96 14.83 -1.45
C ALA A 79 11.82 13.76 -2.15
N GLU A 80 13.15 13.89 -2.11
CA GLU A 80 14.06 12.86 -2.65
C GLU A 80 13.85 11.51 -1.94
N PHE A 81 13.86 11.50 -0.60
CA PHE A 81 13.62 10.30 0.21
C PHE A 81 12.27 9.66 -0.14
N LEU A 82 11.21 10.46 -0.18
CA LEU A 82 9.85 10.04 -0.47
C LEU A 82 9.69 9.51 -1.89
N LEU A 83 10.30 10.15 -2.89
CA LEU A 83 10.27 9.69 -4.29
C LEU A 83 11.07 8.39 -4.48
N ARG A 84 12.22 8.25 -3.84
CA ARG A 84 13.01 7.01 -3.88
C ARG A 84 12.25 5.87 -3.25
N ARG A 85 11.64 6.10 -2.09
CA ARG A 85 10.80 5.13 -1.39
C ARG A 85 9.57 4.74 -2.22
N LEU A 86 8.86 5.72 -2.77
CA LEU A 86 7.77 5.52 -3.73
C LEU A 86 8.19 4.61 -4.90
N ALA A 87 9.33 4.89 -5.53
CA ALA A 87 9.83 4.10 -6.65
C ALA A 87 10.13 2.66 -6.25
N GLN A 88 10.77 2.46 -5.09
CA GLN A 88 11.10 1.13 -4.55
C GLN A 88 9.83 0.35 -4.17
N GLU A 89 8.92 0.96 -3.41
CA GLU A 89 7.66 0.34 -2.99
C GLU A 89 6.78 0.02 -4.21
N SER A 90 6.68 0.91 -5.19
CA SER A 90 5.88 0.67 -6.40
C SER A 90 6.37 -0.49 -7.25
N SER A 91 7.65 -0.85 -7.11
CA SER A 91 8.30 -1.96 -7.80
C SER A 91 8.36 -3.22 -6.93
N GLU A 92 7.70 -3.24 -5.77
CA GLU A 92 7.76 -4.38 -4.87
C GLU A 92 6.96 -5.57 -5.42
N PRO A 93 7.63 -6.68 -5.79
CA PRO A 93 6.97 -7.79 -6.47
C PRO A 93 5.97 -8.53 -5.56
N THR A 94 6.20 -8.56 -4.25
CA THR A 94 5.30 -9.19 -3.27
C THR A 94 3.97 -8.45 -3.19
N ALA A 95 3.99 -7.12 -3.16
CA ALA A 95 2.78 -6.31 -3.12
C ALA A 95 1.96 -6.48 -4.40
N LEU A 96 2.62 -6.44 -5.57
CA LEU A 96 1.97 -6.68 -6.86
C LEU A 96 1.35 -8.08 -6.94
N PHE A 97 2.06 -9.11 -6.47
CA PHE A 97 1.55 -10.48 -6.42
C PHE A 97 0.35 -10.61 -5.49
N ALA A 98 0.44 -10.05 -4.27
CA ALA A 98 -0.64 -10.08 -3.29
C ALA A 98 -1.91 -9.39 -3.80
N MET A 99 -1.76 -8.19 -4.39
CA MET A 99 -2.87 -7.47 -5.02
C MET A 99 -3.48 -8.28 -6.17
N GLY A 100 -2.64 -8.89 -7.01
CA GLY A 100 -3.10 -9.72 -8.13
C GLY A 100 -3.90 -10.94 -7.66
N ALA A 101 -3.38 -11.68 -6.68
CA ALA A 101 -4.03 -12.85 -6.10
C ALA A 101 -5.35 -12.49 -5.40
N ALA A 102 -5.33 -11.44 -4.57
CA ALA A 102 -6.52 -10.96 -3.88
C ALA A 102 -7.61 -10.51 -4.87
N GLY A 103 -7.23 -9.75 -5.91
CA GLY A 103 -8.15 -9.30 -6.95
C GLY A 103 -8.77 -10.46 -7.75
N ALA A 104 -7.99 -11.50 -8.04
CA ALA A 104 -8.50 -12.71 -8.69
C ALA A 104 -9.49 -13.46 -7.79
N ALA A 105 -9.13 -13.70 -6.52
CA ALA A 105 -9.99 -14.36 -5.54
C ALA A 105 -11.30 -13.60 -5.32
N PHE A 106 -11.22 -12.26 -5.24
CA PHE A 106 -12.40 -11.39 -5.16
C PHE A 106 -13.34 -11.61 -6.35
N ARG A 107 -12.81 -11.54 -7.59
CA ARG A 107 -13.62 -11.68 -8.81
C ARG A 107 -14.26 -13.05 -8.90
N VAL A 108 -13.51 -14.13 -8.68
CA VAL A 108 -14.02 -15.50 -8.73
C VAL A 108 -15.13 -15.70 -7.69
N THR A 109 -14.90 -15.28 -6.45
CA THR A 109 -15.89 -15.41 -5.37
C THR A 109 -17.13 -14.60 -5.65
N ARG A 110 -16.97 -13.35 -6.12
CA ARG A 110 -18.08 -12.48 -6.48
C ARG A 110 -18.90 -13.08 -7.62
N LEU A 111 -18.27 -13.63 -8.65
CA LEU A 111 -18.95 -14.24 -9.79
C LEU A 111 -19.67 -15.54 -9.38
N ALA A 112 -19.05 -16.37 -8.55
CA ALA A 112 -19.70 -17.55 -7.99
C ALA A 112 -20.93 -17.19 -7.14
N ALA A 113 -20.81 -16.15 -6.30
CA ALA A 113 -21.93 -15.64 -5.51
C ALA A 113 -23.04 -15.06 -6.39
N LEU A 114 -22.71 -14.27 -7.42
CA LEU A 114 -23.68 -13.75 -8.38
C LEU A 114 -24.38 -14.85 -9.15
N SER A 115 -23.63 -15.85 -9.65
CA SER A 115 -24.19 -17.00 -10.36
C SER A 115 -25.15 -17.80 -9.49
N ARG A 116 -24.83 -17.99 -8.21
CA ARG A 116 -25.72 -18.68 -7.27
C ARG A 116 -26.96 -17.85 -6.96
N LEU A 117 -26.83 -16.53 -6.81
CA LEU A 117 -27.95 -15.63 -6.54
C LEU A 117 -28.87 -15.46 -7.75
N SER A 118 -28.34 -15.44 -8.97
CA SER A 118 -29.15 -15.36 -10.20
C SER A 118 -29.91 -16.66 -10.49
N ALA A 119 -29.35 -17.81 -10.12
CA ALA A 119 -30.01 -19.10 -10.23
C ALA A 119 -31.08 -19.35 -9.14
N ALA A 120 -31.17 -18.52 -8.11
CA ALA A 120 -32.10 -18.73 -7.00
C ALA A 120 -33.55 -18.37 -7.39
N PRO A 121 -34.51 -19.32 -7.35
CA PRO A 121 -35.88 -19.09 -7.79
C PRO A 121 -36.67 -18.15 -6.85
N THR A 122 -36.23 -17.99 -5.61
CA THR A 122 -36.88 -17.16 -4.57
C THR A 122 -36.40 -15.70 -4.56
N ALA A 123 -35.63 -15.27 -5.55
CA ALA A 123 -35.05 -13.93 -5.57
C ALA A 123 -36.09 -12.85 -5.92
N ASN A 124 -36.48 -12.04 -4.93
CA ASN A 124 -37.25 -10.79 -5.09
C ASN A 124 -36.46 -9.71 -5.86
N PHE A 125 -37.15 -8.65 -6.30
CA PHE A 125 -36.55 -7.50 -7.02
C PHE A 125 -35.33 -6.88 -6.29
N LEU A 126 -35.41 -6.78 -4.95
CA LEU A 126 -34.31 -6.32 -4.11
C LEU A 126 -33.06 -7.22 -4.20
N THR A 127 -33.25 -8.52 -4.37
CA THR A 127 -32.16 -9.50 -4.49
C THR A 127 -31.66 -9.71 -5.92
N ARG A 128 -32.39 -9.28 -6.96
CA ARG A 128 -31.93 -9.42 -8.36
C ARG A 128 -31.06 -8.25 -8.85
N GLY A 129 -31.21 -7.07 -8.27
CA GLY A 129 -30.44 -5.87 -8.64
C GLY A 129 -29.35 -5.50 -7.63
N PHE A 130 -29.55 -4.35 -6.96
CA PHE A 130 -28.57 -3.78 -6.03
C PHE A 130 -28.18 -4.73 -4.90
N GLY A 131 -29.12 -5.50 -4.33
CA GLY A 131 -28.86 -6.45 -3.25
C GLY A 131 -27.91 -7.58 -3.66
N ALA A 132 -28.09 -8.20 -4.84
CA ALA A 132 -27.15 -9.21 -5.33
C ALA A 132 -25.74 -8.65 -5.53
N ARG A 133 -25.63 -7.43 -6.05
CA ARG A 133 -24.34 -6.77 -6.23
C ARG A 133 -23.66 -6.45 -4.90
N ALA A 134 -24.43 -6.02 -3.90
CA ALA A 134 -23.93 -5.76 -2.55
C ALA A 134 -23.48 -7.06 -1.86
N ILE A 135 -24.32 -8.10 -1.84
CA ILE A 135 -24.02 -9.38 -1.20
C ILE A 135 -22.83 -10.07 -1.86
N SER A 136 -22.79 -10.14 -3.19
CA SER A 136 -21.65 -10.71 -3.91
C SER A 136 -20.37 -9.91 -3.72
N GLY A 137 -20.47 -8.57 -3.60
CA GLY A 137 -19.35 -7.71 -3.25
C GLY A 137 -18.82 -7.97 -1.84
N LEU A 138 -19.70 -8.16 -0.86
CA LEU A 138 -19.33 -8.51 0.51
C LEU A 138 -18.73 -9.91 0.58
N ALA A 139 -19.29 -10.89 -0.12
CA ALA A 139 -18.76 -12.24 -0.19
C ALA A 139 -17.35 -12.26 -0.80
N GLY A 140 -17.15 -11.55 -1.91
CA GLY A 140 -15.83 -11.39 -2.50
C GLY A 140 -14.86 -10.71 -1.54
N PHE A 141 -15.29 -9.65 -0.86
CA PHE A 141 -14.48 -8.91 0.11
C PHE A 141 -14.01 -9.77 1.28
N ALA A 142 -14.89 -10.64 1.81
CA ALA A 142 -14.58 -11.54 2.91
C ALA A 142 -13.44 -12.52 2.58
N VAL A 143 -13.27 -12.87 1.30
CA VAL A 143 -12.18 -13.73 0.81
C VAL A 143 -10.96 -12.92 0.39
N GLU A 144 -11.16 -11.71 -0.14
CA GLU A 144 -10.10 -10.84 -0.66
C GLU A 144 -9.07 -10.46 0.41
N ALA A 145 -9.53 -9.99 1.57
CA ALA A 145 -8.63 -9.55 2.65
C ALA A 145 -7.70 -10.66 3.17
N PRO A 146 -8.18 -11.86 3.56
CA PRO A 146 -7.29 -12.93 3.98
C PRO A 146 -6.39 -13.42 2.84
N THR A 147 -6.89 -13.42 1.59
CA THR A 147 -6.07 -13.79 0.43
C THR A 147 -4.93 -12.80 0.24
N PHE A 148 -5.17 -11.50 0.38
CA PHE A 148 -4.15 -10.46 0.29
C PHE A 148 -3.06 -10.67 1.34
N THR A 149 -3.44 -10.85 2.61
CA THR A 149 -2.50 -11.06 3.72
C THR A 149 -1.66 -12.34 3.51
N LEU A 150 -2.30 -13.45 3.15
CA LEU A 150 -1.61 -14.74 2.95
C LEU A 150 -0.72 -14.72 1.71
N ALA A 151 -1.19 -14.20 0.58
CA ALA A 151 -0.41 -14.14 -0.65
C ALA A 151 0.82 -13.25 -0.50
N GLY A 152 0.70 -12.11 0.19
CA GLY A 152 1.83 -11.22 0.48
C GLY A 152 2.91 -11.90 1.32
N ARG A 153 2.49 -12.61 2.37
CA ARG A 153 3.42 -13.37 3.24
C ARG A 153 4.08 -14.52 2.50
N LEU A 154 3.32 -15.30 1.74
CA LEU A 154 3.85 -16.39 0.92
C LEU A 154 4.86 -15.88 -0.11
N ALA A 155 4.54 -14.78 -0.80
CA ALA A 155 5.47 -14.14 -1.73
C ALA A 155 6.74 -13.65 -1.01
N GLY A 156 6.58 -13.06 0.18
CA GLY A 156 7.71 -12.66 1.03
C GLY A 156 8.61 -13.84 1.39
N THR A 157 8.03 -14.96 1.83
CA THR A 157 8.79 -16.18 2.15
C THR A 157 9.48 -16.77 0.92
N ALA A 158 8.83 -16.74 -0.25
CA ALA A 158 9.41 -17.23 -1.49
C ALA A 158 10.62 -16.39 -1.96
N LEU A 159 10.66 -15.11 -1.59
CA LEU A 159 11.80 -14.21 -1.82
C LEU A 159 12.84 -14.25 -0.69
N GLY A 160 12.76 -15.22 0.22
CA GLY A 160 13.72 -15.41 1.31
C GLY A 160 13.58 -14.41 2.45
N ARG A 161 12.46 -13.69 2.56
CA ARG A 161 12.21 -12.81 3.71
C ARG A 161 11.69 -13.65 4.87
N GLU A 162 12.28 -13.45 6.04
CA GLU A 162 11.75 -13.99 7.29
C GLU A 162 10.39 -13.35 7.58
N GLN A 163 9.36 -14.17 7.75
CA GLN A 163 7.99 -13.73 8.04
C GLN A 163 7.55 -14.33 9.37
N ASP A 164 7.07 -13.50 10.28
CA ASP A 164 6.52 -13.97 11.56
C ASP A 164 5.09 -14.47 11.35
N TRP A 165 4.89 -15.79 11.39
CA TRP A 165 3.59 -16.45 11.24
C TRP A 165 2.77 -16.52 12.53
N SER A 166 3.17 -15.80 13.59
CA SER A 166 2.41 -15.77 14.83
C SER A 166 0.98 -15.28 14.60
N LEU A 167 0.02 -15.91 15.27
CA LEU A 167 -1.41 -15.58 15.17
C LEU A 167 -1.70 -14.11 15.51
N ARG A 168 -0.91 -13.52 16.40
CA ARG A 168 -1.03 -12.11 16.79
C ARG A 168 -0.70 -11.19 15.62
N VAL A 169 0.42 -11.42 14.93
CA VAL A 169 0.82 -10.59 13.80
C VAL A 169 -0.11 -10.84 12.60
N LEU A 170 -0.47 -12.10 12.33
CA LEU A 170 -1.44 -12.43 11.28
C LEU A 170 -2.80 -11.74 11.51
N GLY A 171 -3.31 -11.78 12.74
CA GLY A 171 -4.58 -11.13 13.09
C GLY A 171 -4.52 -9.61 12.92
N ARG A 172 -3.40 -8.98 13.29
CA ARG A 172 -3.17 -7.55 13.09
C ARG A 172 -3.14 -7.19 11.60
N ASP A 173 -2.38 -7.93 10.79
CA ASP A 173 -2.25 -7.67 9.36
C ASP A 173 -3.58 -7.90 8.63
N LEU A 174 -4.35 -8.90 9.06
CA LEU A 174 -5.68 -9.17 8.53
C LEU A 174 -6.65 -8.02 8.86
N ALA A 175 -6.66 -7.54 10.11
CA ALA A 175 -7.50 -6.42 10.53
C ALA A 175 -7.16 -5.14 9.76
N SER A 176 -5.86 -4.83 9.62
CA SER A 176 -5.34 -3.75 8.77
C SER A 176 -5.82 -3.88 7.31
N SER A 177 -5.69 -5.08 6.73
CA SER A 177 -6.13 -5.35 5.36
C SER A 177 -7.64 -5.11 5.18
N PHE A 178 -8.47 -5.53 6.15
CA PHE A 178 -9.90 -5.28 6.13
C PHE A 178 -10.23 -3.78 6.22
N LEU A 179 -9.54 -3.02 7.07
CA LEU A 179 -9.75 -1.58 7.20
C LEU A 179 -9.38 -0.84 5.92
N VAL A 180 -8.22 -1.13 5.34
CA VAL A 180 -7.75 -0.48 4.12
C VAL A 180 -8.64 -0.83 2.93
N LEU A 181 -8.90 -2.11 2.69
CA LEU A 181 -9.75 -2.55 1.59
C LEU A 181 -11.21 -2.10 1.80
N GLY A 182 -11.69 -2.06 3.04
CA GLY A 182 -13.00 -1.54 3.40
C GLY A 182 -13.11 -0.05 3.08
N GLY A 183 -12.14 0.75 3.50
CA GLY A 183 -12.06 2.17 3.21
C GLY A 183 -12.01 2.46 1.71
N LEU A 184 -11.22 1.70 0.95
CA LEU A 184 -11.17 1.75 -0.51
C LEU A 184 -12.53 1.50 -1.17
N LYS A 185 -13.28 0.48 -0.73
CA LYS A 185 -14.59 0.16 -1.29
C LYS A 185 -15.64 1.21 -0.95
N LEU A 186 -15.67 1.68 0.30
CA LEU A 186 -16.57 2.74 0.73
C LEU A 186 -16.32 4.04 -0.05
N ALA A 187 -15.07 4.43 -0.20
CA ALA A 187 -14.71 5.61 -0.97
C ALA A 187 -15.01 5.44 -2.46
N GLY A 188 -14.80 4.25 -3.03
CA GLY A 188 -15.20 3.94 -4.41
C GLY A 188 -16.72 4.04 -4.63
N TRP A 189 -17.53 3.59 -3.68
CA TRP A 189 -19.00 3.76 -3.72
C TRP A 189 -19.40 5.23 -3.63
N GLY A 190 -18.78 5.98 -2.70
CA GLY A 190 -19.01 7.42 -2.54
C GLY A 190 -18.65 8.19 -3.80
N ALA A 191 -17.47 7.95 -4.38
CA ALA A 191 -17.02 8.58 -5.62
C ALA A 191 -17.94 8.26 -6.81
N GLY A 192 -18.42 7.02 -6.91
CA GLY A 192 -19.38 6.62 -7.94
C GLY A 192 -20.74 7.30 -7.79
N ALA A 193 -21.23 7.46 -6.56
CA ALA A 193 -22.46 8.19 -6.27
C ALA A 193 -22.32 9.69 -6.58
N ALA A 194 -21.20 10.30 -6.16
CA ALA A 194 -20.89 11.69 -6.45
C ALA A 194 -20.79 11.96 -7.96
N TYR A 195 -20.07 11.12 -8.70
CA TYR A 195 -19.97 11.23 -10.16
C TYR A 195 -21.35 11.16 -10.83
N ARG A 196 -22.22 10.21 -10.42
CA ARG A 196 -23.58 10.11 -10.97
C ARG A 196 -24.40 11.37 -10.70
N GLY A 197 -24.32 11.91 -9.48
CA GLY A 197 -24.99 13.16 -9.12
C GLY A 197 -24.57 14.34 -9.99
N VAL A 198 -23.26 14.50 -10.22
CA VAL A 198 -22.71 15.57 -11.05
C VAL A 198 -23.00 15.35 -12.54
N SER A 199 -22.93 14.11 -13.03
CA SER A 199 -23.19 13.80 -14.45
C SER A 199 -24.69 13.88 -14.81
N GLY A 200 -25.58 13.61 -13.85
CA GLY A 200 -27.02 13.63 -14.06
C GLY A 200 -27.60 15.05 -14.12
N THR A 201 -27.00 16.00 -13.40
CA THR A 201 -27.42 17.40 -13.41
C THR A 201 -26.86 18.18 -14.59
N ALA A 202 -25.73 17.78 -15.14
CA ALA A 202 -25.02 18.56 -16.15
C ALA A 202 -25.56 18.43 -17.59
N GLY A 203 -26.46 17.48 -17.90
CA GLY A 203 -26.99 17.26 -19.27
C GLY A 203 -25.93 16.94 -20.35
N THR A 204 -24.66 16.95 -19.98
CA THR A 204 -23.51 16.80 -20.86
C THR A 204 -23.17 15.35 -21.09
N ARG A 205 -22.93 15.01 -22.36
CA ARG A 205 -22.27 13.78 -22.80
C ARG A 205 -21.16 13.41 -21.82
N SER A 206 -21.22 12.20 -21.29
CA SER A 206 -20.27 11.61 -20.34
C SER A 206 -18.82 11.99 -20.65
N PHE A 207 -18.28 13.00 -19.97
CA PHE A 207 -16.85 13.33 -20.05
C PHE A 207 -16.07 12.21 -19.38
N GLN A 208 -15.49 11.33 -20.19
CA GLN A 208 -14.63 10.24 -19.71
C GLN A 208 -13.47 10.68 -18.80
N PRO A 209 -12.80 11.84 -19.02
CA PRO A 209 -11.73 12.30 -18.14
C PRO A 209 -12.20 12.55 -16.70
N LEU A 210 -13.39 13.12 -16.54
CA LEU A 210 -13.99 13.35 -15.22
C LEU A 210 -14.21 12.05 -14.47
N ARG A 211 -14.69 10.99 -15.14
CA ARG A 211 -14.88 9.68 -14.50
C ARG A 211 -13.56 9.11 -13.95
N ALA A 212 -12.48 9.21 -14.72
CA ALA A 212 -11.16 8.75 -14.28
C ALA A 212 -10.68 9.54 -13.06
N LEU A 213 -10.86 10.85 -13.06
CA LEU A 213 -10.49 11.72 -11.94
C LEU A 213 -11.29 11.42 -10.67
N PHE A 214 -12.62 11.23 -10.79
CA PHE A 214 -13.47 10.82 -9.66
C PHE A 214 -13.08 9.44 -9.12
N GLN A 215 -12.74 8.49 -10.00
CA GLN A 215 -12.32 7.17 -9.57
C GLN A 215 -10.95 7.20 -8.86
N GLN A 216 -9.97 7.95 -9.40
CA GLN A 216 -8.66 8.08 -8.78
C GLN A 216 -8.71 8.83 -7.44
N SER A 217 -9.48 9.91 -7.36
CA SER A 217 -9.69 10.66 -6.11
C SER A 217 -10.43 9.81 -5.07
N GLY A 218 -11.44 9.05 -5.48
CA GLY A 218 -12.12 8.09 -4.61
C GLY A 218 -11.17 7.02 -4.06
N MET A 219 -10.31 6.45 -4.90
CA MET A 219 -9.30 5.48 -4.46
C MET A 219 -8.33 6.10 -3.47
N PHE A 220 -7.81 7.30 -3.77
CA PHE A 220 -6.91 8.02 -2.86
C PHE A 220 -7.57 8.35 -1.51
N ALA A 221 -8.80 8.87 -1.53
CA ALA A 221 -9.57 9.15 -0.32
C ALA A 221 -9.82 7.88 0.51
N GLY A 222 -10.05 6.75 -0.15
CA GLY A 222 -10.21 5.46 0.52
C GLY A 222 -8.94 4.98 1.22
N ILE A 223 -7.77 5.18 0.61
CA ILE A 223 -6.47 4.86 1.23
C ILE A 223 -6.24 5.74 2.47
N LEU A 224 -6.48 7.05 2.36
CA LEU A 224 -6.36 7.97 3.49
C LEU A 224 -7.32 7.62 4.62
N LEU A 225 -8.57 7.27 4.30
CA LEU A 225 -9.55 6.84 5.28
C LEU A 225 -9.09 5.54 5.97
N GLY A 226 -8.60 4.58 5.22
CA GLY A 226 -8.04 3.33 5.75
C GLY A 226 -6.91 3.59 6.75
N HIS A 227 -5.91 4.39 6.36
CA HIS A 227 -4.81 4.79 7.25
C HIS A 227 -5.31 5.53 8.50
N GLY A 228 -6.30 6.42 8.35
CA GLY A 228 -6.93 7.10 9.47
C GLY A 228 -7.60 6.14 10.45
N MET A 229 -8.31 5.13 9.94
CA MET A 229 -8.92 4.08 10.78
C MET A 229 -7.88 3.21 11.48
N GLU A 230 -6.78 2.86 10.82
CA GLU A 230 -5.67 2.11 11.44
C GLU A 230 -5.01 2.89 12.57
N ALA A 231 -4.76 4.19 12.35
CA ALA A 231 -4.22 5.07 13.38
C ALA A 231 -5.20 5.22 14.55
N TRP A 232 -6.49 5.41 14.25
CA TRP A 232 -7.54 5.56 15.26
C TRP A 232 -7.74 4.28 16.11
N THR A 233 -7.62 3.10 15.50
CA THR A 233 -7.70 1.81 16.21
C THR A 233 -6.41 1.41 16.92
N GLY A 234 -5.34 2.22 16.79
CA GLY A 234 -4.03 1.92 17.36
C GLY A 234 -3.30 0.75 16.68
N LEU A 235 -3.78 0.28 15.53
CA LEU A 235 -3.11 -0.76 14.74
C LEU A 235 -1.83 -0.22 14.08
N ARG A 236 -1.81 1.08 13.78
CA ARG A 236 -0.65 1.78 13.21
C ARG A 236 -0.25 2.95 14.09
N ARG A 237 1.05 3.18 14.27
CA ARG A 237 1.56 4.40 14.91
C ARG A 237 1.23 5.59 14.01
N PRO A 238 0.69 6.69 14.54
CA PRO A 238 0.48 7.90 13.75
C PRO A 238 1.82 8.39 13.20
N VAL A 239 1.86 8.62 11.89
CA VAL A 239 3.02 9.13 11.16
C VAL A 239 2.69 10.54 10.68
N ASP A 240 3.70 11.38 10.44
CA ASP A 240 3.50 12.72 9.91
C ASP A 240 2.61 12.72 8.64
N GLY A 241 1.80 13.78 8.49
CA GLY A 241 0.78 13.87 7.44
C GLY A 241 1.35 13.78 6.03
N ALA A 242 2.49 14.43 5.78
CA ALA A 242 3.13 14.37 4.46
C ALA A 242 3.74 12.99 4.14
N THR A 243 4.18 12.23 5.14
CA THR A 243 4.58 10.83 4.96
C THR A 243 3.37 9.96 4.64
N THR A 244 2.25 10.19 5.33
CA THR A 244 0.98 9.52 5.04
C THR A 244 0.50 9.79 3.61
N LEU A 245 0.63 11.03 3.13
CA LEU A 245 0.26 11.40 1.76
C LEU A 245 1.10 10.66 0.72
N VAL A 246 2.42 10.57 0.90
CA VAL A 246 3.28 9.86 -0.04
C VAL A 246 3.06 8.36 -0.01
N ASP A 247 2.97 7.75 1.18
CA ASP A 247 2.62 6.33 1.30
C ASP A 247 1.28 6.05 0.57
N SER A 248 0.32 6.96 0.68
CA SER A 248 -0.97 6.84 -0.01
C SER A 248 -0.87 6.98 -1.52
N LEU A 249 0.01 7.87 -2.02
CA LEU A 249 0.31 7.99 -3.45
C LEU A 249 1.06 6.77 -4.00
N ALA A 250 1.97 6.19 -3.21
CA ALA A 250 2.66 4.95 -3.55
C ALA A 250 1.71 3.79 -3.70
N MET A 251 0.84 3.62 -2.71
CA MET A 251 -0.21 2.63 -2.75
C MET A 251 -1.17 2.87 -3.93
N LEU A 252 -1.53 4.12 -4.24
CA LEU A 252 -2.36 4.46 -5.41
C LEU A 252 -1.69 4.03 -6.72
N LEU A 253 -0.39 4.28 -6.86
CA LEU A 253 0.39 3.88 -8.03
C LEU A 253 0.44 2.34 -8.15
N GLN A 254 0.74 1.64 -7.05
CA GLN A 254 0.73 0.18 -6.98
C GLN A 254 -0.62 -0.40 -7.42
N PHE A 255 -1.73 0.13 -6.92
CA PHE A 255 -3.08 -0.31 -7.31
C PHE A 255 -3.35 -0.12 -8.81
N ASN A 256 -2.90 0.99 -9.39
CA ASN A 256 -3.06 1.24 -10.83
C ASN A 256 -2.23 0.25 -11.66
N VAL A 257 -0.98 -0.01 -11.26
CA VAL A 257 -0.09 -0.97 -11.94
C VAL A 257 -0.64 -2.39 -11.82
N ALA A 258 -0.94 -2.83 -10.59
CA ALA A 258 -1.52 -4.15 -10.33
C ALA A 258 -2.85 -4.34 -11.07
N GLY A 259 -3.72 -3.32 -11.06
CA GLY A 259 -4.98 -3.35 -11.79
C GLY A 259 -4.79 -3.57 -13.29
N ARG A 260 -3.84 -2.87 -13.92
CA ARG A 260 -3.50 -3.04 -15.34
C ARG A 260 -2.93 -4.44 -15.63
N LEU A 261 -2.05 -4.95 -14.77
CA LEU A 261 -1.47 -6.29 -14.90
C LEU A 261 -2.56 -7.37 -14.82
N VAL A 262 -3.45 -7.29 -13.83
CA VAL A 262 -4.58 -8.20 -13.69
C VAL A 262 -5.51 -8.11 -14.90
N HIS A 263 -5.79 -6.91 -15.40
CA HIS A 263 -6.61 -6.74 -16.59
C HIS A 263 -5.96 -7.33 -17.86
N ALA A 264 -4.64 -7.20 -18.01
CA ALA A 264 -3.90 -7.84 -19.10
C ALA A 264 -3.95 -9.37 -18.97
N ALA A 265 -3.75 -9.90 -17.76
CA ALA A 265 -3.78 -11.34 -17.49
C ALA A 265 -5.18 -11.97 -17.66
N SER A 266 -6.24 -11.21 -17.41
CA SER A 266 -7.63 -11.71 -17.44
C SER A 266 -8.14 -12.11 -18.83
N GLY A 267 -7.41 -11.80 -19.91
CA GLY A 267 -7.80 -12.15 -21.28
C GLY A 267 -9.12 -11.52 -21.77
N PRO A 268 -9.47 -11.64 -23.07
CA PRO A 268 -10.74 -11.13 -23.60
C PRO A 268 -11.95 -11.96 -23.18
N ARG A 269 -11.80 -13.28 -23.04
CA ARG A 269 -12.91 -14.21 -22.75
C ARG A 269 -13.53 -13.99 -21.37
N LEU A 270 -12.70 -13.83 -20.34
CA LEU A 270 -13.20 -13.56 -18.97
C LEU A 270 -13.95 -12.23 -18.92
N ARG A 271 -13.46 -11.21 -19.63
CA ARG A 271 -14.12 -9.90 -19.71
C ARG A 271 -15.47 -9.98 -20.39
N ALA A 272 -15.57 -10.71 -21.50
CA ALA A 272 -16.83 -10.95 -22.19
C ALA A 272 -17.83 -11.66 -21.26
N TRP A 273 -17.37 -12.66 -20.50
CA TRP A 273 -18.19 -13.37 -19.53
C TRP A 273 -18.67 -12.47 -18.38
N GLU A 274 -17.78 -11.67 -17.78
CA GLU A 274 -18.13 -10.68 -16.74
C GLU A 274 -19.15 -9.65 -17.25
N SER A 275 -18.99 -9.15 -18.48
CA SER A 275 -19.95 -8.20 -19.07
C SER A 275 -21.32 -8.83 -19.32
N GLY A 276 -21.39 -10.09 -19.71
CA GLY A 276 -22.66 -10.79 -19.94
C GLY A 276 -23.46 -10.96 -18.66
N LEU A 277 -22.79 -11.30 -17.55
CA LEU A 277 -23.44 -11.44 -16.25
C LEU A 277 -23.98 -10.12 -15.70
N GLN A 278 -23.30 -8.99 -15.95
CA GLN A 278 -23.76 -7.67 -15.50
C GLN A 278 -25.03 -7.17 -16.21
N ILE A 279 -25.28 -7.62 -17.45
CA ILE A 279 -26.46 -7.22 -18.21
C ILE A 279 -27.71 -7.98 -17.72
N GLN A 280 -27.52 -9.19 -17.17
CA GLN A 280 -28.62 -10.05 -16.70
C GLN A 280 -29.09 -9.75 -15.26
N THR A 281 -28.33 -8.95 -14.50
CA THR A 281 -28.63 -8.57 -13.09
C THR A 281 -28.84 -7.07 -12.96
#